data_AF-A0A161PR37-F1
#
_entry.id   AF-A0A161PR37-F1
#
_cell.length_a   1.000
_cell.length_b   1.000
_cell.length_c   1.000
_cell.angle_alpha   90.00
_cell.angle_beta   90.00
_cell.angle_gamma   90.00
#
_symmetry.space_group_name_H-M   'P 1'
#
loop_
_entity.id
_entity.type
_entity.pdbx_description
1 polymer ?
#
loop_
_entity_poly.entity_id
_entity_poly.type
_entity_poly.pdbx_seq_one_letter_code
_entity_poly.pdbx_strand_id
1 'polypeptide(L)'
;MRGFLKSFCAIITLLLAVPSLGNELELIFYRAPAPLNWSTPGNLVRSTFKNLKFKIGDRPYPHSISHVNVRLQCGKKTSLYRGMTSKKSNFSYAWDFVIEGKALDTFLINVKGRFYTEKEIRTWLPTLKAQGYVRSLKVLLNESQCSRAERYLSLYENLGLQNIYGGLRSLPLQGEGAGCAAFAVSFLQILDLFPSELDEYWKRRLYVPLEILSTQERSARIGAIGYMRGKDRWWAQPSEKHIILDFWDPERMFQWQAQMLSQKAKLPVYMSWEQDPGNVFERLVWDARSYPTPMTYFFQFRRGILEKTVNYHIKNRERLLTQEEVLDRSSQVCRNFSVCR
;
A
#
# COMPACT_ATOMS: atom_id res chain seq x y z
N MET A 1 -40.50 -62.65 -0.72
CA MET A 1 -39.30 -62.34 0.10
C MET A 1 -38.54 -61.19 -0.54
N ARG A 2 -38.33 -60.09 0.22
CA ARG A 2 -37.21 -59.11 0.21
C ARG A 2 -36.53 -58.82 -1.15
N GLY A 3 -36.39 -57.59 -1.64
CA GLY A 3 -36.59 -56.27 -1.05
C GLY A 3 -35.77 -55.20 -1.80
N PHE A 4 -36.30 -53.99 -1.76
CA PHE A 4 -35.61 -52.70 -1.61
C PHE A 4 -34.59 -52.20 -2.64
N LEU A 5 -35.09 -51.24 -3.44
CA LEU A 5 -34.68 -49.82 -3.42
C LEU A 5 -33.17 -49.54 -3.45
N LYS A 6 -32.66 -49.11 -4.61
CA LYS A 6 -31.49 -48.21 -4.68
C LYS A 6 -31.78 -47.06 -5.65
N SER A 7 -32.61 -46.13 -5.19
CA SER A 7 -32.62 -44.76 -5.71
C SER A 7 -31.31 -44.08 -5.31
N PHE A 8 -30.49 -43.78 -6.31
CA PHE A 8 -29.29 -42.98 -6.16
C PHE A 8 -29.71 -41.50 -6.00
N CYS A 9 -29.83 -41.03 -4.76
CA CYS A 9 -29.90 -39.60 -4.47
C CYS A 9 -28.51 -38.98 -4.64
N ALA A 10 -28.20 -38.52 -5.85
CA ALA A 10 -27.11 -37.58 -6.06
C ALA A 10 -27.54 -36.20 -5.52
N ILE A 11 -27.26 -35.95 -4.25
CA ILE A 11 -27.38 -34.60 -3.67
C ILE A 11 -26.18 -33.80 -4.21
N ILE A 12 -26.39 -33.09 -5.32
CA ILE A 12 -25.51 -32.03 -5.78
C ILE A 12 -25.62 -30.91 -4.73
N THR A 13 -24.63 -30.84 -3.83
CA THR A 13 -24.46 -29.69 -2.93
C THR A 13 -23.98 -28.52 -3.76
N LEU A 14 -24.93 -27.81 -4.39
CA LEU A 14 -24.69 -26.53 -5.02
C LEU A 14 -24.31 -25.55 -3.89
N LEU A 15 -23.00 -25.37 -3.68
CA LEU A 15 -22.45 -24.32 -2.82
C LEU A 15 -22.80 -22.97 -3.43
N LEU A 16 -24.03 -22.52 -3.22
CA LEU A 16 -24.43 -21.14 -3.45
C LEU A 16 -23.54 -20.29 -2.54
N ALA A 17 -22.68 -19.48 -3.15
CA ALA A 17 -21.90 -18.49 -2.43
C ALA A 17 -22.88 -17.51 -1.76
N VAL A 18 -23.18 -17.74 -0.48
CA VAL A 18 -23.99 -16.82 0.30
C VAL A 18 -23.21 -15.50 0.34
N PRO A 19 -23.76 -14.40 -0.18
CA PRO A 19 -23.09 -13.11 -0.11
C PRO A 19 -22.83 -12.80 1.38
N SER A 20 -21.58 -12.49 1.73
CA SER A 20 -21.24 -12.15 3.11
C SER A 20 -22.06 -10.93 3.53
N LEU A 21 -22.97 -11.09 4.49
CA LEU A 21 -23.91 -10.06 4.94
C LEU A 21 -23.26 -8.99 5.85
N GLY A 22 -21.93 -8.86 5.83
CA GLY A 22 -21.17 -8.06 6.79
C GLY A 22 -20.65 -6.74 6.21
N ASN A 23 -20.51 -5.75 7.07
CA ASN A 23 -19.72 -4.55 6.80
C ASN A 23 -18.26 -4.86 7.18
N GLU A 24 -17.36 -4.87 6.21
CA GLU A 24 -15.96 -5.23 6.42
C GLU A 24 -15.02 -4.41 5.53
N LEU A 25 -13.89 -4.02 6.12
CA LEU A 25 -12.72 -3.50 5.42
C LEU A 25 -11.61 -4.54 5.55
N GLU A 26 -11.07 -5.01 4.44
CA GLU A 26 -9.94 -5.94 4.44
C GLU A 26 -8.72 -5.29 3.80
N LEU A 27 -7.63 -5.21 4.56
CA LEU A 27 -6.32 -4.84 4.04
C LEU A 27 -5.61 -6.14 3.63
N ILE A 28 -5.21 -6.23 2.37
CA ILE A 28 -4.59 -7.41 1.78
C ILE A 28 -3.12 -7.11 1.50
N PHE A 29 -2.24 -7.75 2.24
CA PHE A 29 -0.80 -7.57 2.18
C PHE A 29 -0.17 -8.60 1.25
N TYR A 30 0.59 -8.11 0.28
CA TYR A 30 1.35 -8.91 -0.67
C TYR A 30 2.83 -8.77 -0.35
N ARG A 31 3.52 -9.87 -0.08
CA ARG A 31 4.98 -9.86 0.06
C ARG A 31 5.65 -9.91 -1.31
N ALA A 32 6.87 -9.42 -1.41
CA ALA A 32 7.69 -9.63 -2.59
C ALA A 32 8.11 -11.11 -2.71
N PRO A 33 8.43 -11.60 -3.92
CA PRO A 33 8.88 -12.98 -4.13
C PRO A 33 10.08 -13.36 -3.26
N ALA A 34 11.10 -12.50 -3.25
CA ALA A 34 12.16 -12.49 -2.24
C ALA A 34 12.07 -11.17 -1.45
N PRO A 35 12.33 -11.19 -0.12
CA PRO A 35 12.32 -9.99 0.70
C PRO A 35 13.27 -8.91 0.14
N LEU A 36 12.82 -7.66 0.17
CA LEU A 36 13.65 -6.52 -0.20
C LEU A 36 14.75 -6.30 0.85
N ASN A 37 15.97 -6.05 0.37
CA ASN A 37 17.12 -5.84 1.25
C ASN A 37 17.37 -4.35 1.47
N TRP A 38 16.86 -3.84 2.59
CA TRP A 38 16.97 -2.44 2.98
C TRP A 38 18.28 -2.09 3.71
N SER A 39 19.32 -2.92 3.69
CA SER A 39 20.58 -2.61 4.41
C SER A 39 21.37 -1.45 3.79
N THR A 40 21.38 -1.36 2.46
CA THR A 40 22.02 -0.28 1.70
C THR A 40 21.16 0.09 0.48
N PRO A 41 21.33 1.29 -0.10
CA PRO A 41 20.64 1.69 -1.34
C PRO A 41 20.85 0.69 -2.48
N GLY A 42 22.09 0.21 -2.69
CA GLY A 42 22.39 -0.74 -3.74
C GLY A 42 21.86 -2.13 -3.47
N ASN A 43 21.84 -2.60 -2.22
CA ASN A 43 21.18 -3.86 -1.86
C ASN A 43 19.68 -3.81 -2.14
N LEU A 44 19.04 -2.67 -1.86
CA LEU A 44 17.63 -2.47 -2.16
C LEU A 44 17.40 -2.56 -3.66
N VAL A 45 18.15 -1.82 -4.46
CA VAL A 45 18.11 -1.87 -5.93
C VAL A 45 18.28 -3.31 -6.42
N ARG A 46 19.37 -3.99 -6.04
CA ARG A 46 19.67 -5.36 -6.47
C ARG A 46 18.54 -6.34 -6.11
N SER A 47 18.00 -6.24 -4.90
CA SER A 47 16.88 -7.09 -4.45
C SER A 47 15.58 -6.81 -5.21
N THR A 48 15.26 -5.54 -5.48
CA THR A 48 14.11 -5.14 -6.31
C THR A 48 14.25 -5.69 -7.73
N PHE A 49 15.41 -5.52 -8.37
CA PHE A 49 15.66 -6.01 -9.72
C PHE A 49 15.58 -7.54 -9.82
N LYS A 50 16.04 -8.26 -8.78
CA LYS A 50 15.89 -9.72 -8.70
C LYS A 50 14.43 -10.16 -8.78
N ASN A 51 13.51 -9.40 -8.18
CA ASN A 51 12.09 -9.72 -8.16
C ASN A 51 11.34 -9.37 -9.46
N LEU A 52 11.88 -8.48 -10.31
CA LEU A 52 11.20 -8.05 -11.55
C LEU A 52 10.97 -9.18 -12.56
N LYS A 53 11.83 -10.21 -12.53
CA LYS A 53 11.74 -11.37 -13.43
C LYS A 53 10.94 -12.53 -12.85
N PHE A 54 10.42 -12.40 -11.63
CA PHE A 54 9.71 -13.48 -10.98
C PHE A 54 8.37 -13.74 -11.68
N LYS A 55 8.04 -15.03 -11.83
CA LYS A 55 6.79 -15.50 -12.41
C LYS A 55 6.10 -16.45 -11.45
N ILE A 56 4.78 -16.49 -11.52
CA ILE A 56 3.95 -17.48 -10.86
C ILE A 56 3.17 -18.23 -11.93
N GLY A 57 3.51 -19.52 -12.09
CA GLY A 57 3.19 -20.25 -13.31
C GLY A 57 3.79 -19.53 -14.52
N ASP A 58 3.00 -19.36 -15.57
CA ASP A 58 3.43 -18.69 -16.81
C ASP A 58 3.26 -17.16 -16.78
N ARG A 59 2.73 -16.59 -15.68
CA ARG A 59 2.40 -15.17 -15.59
C ARG A 59 3.43 -14.40 -14.77
N PRO A 60 3.80 -13.17 -15.17
CA PRO A 60 4.61 -12.29 -14.34
C PRO A 60 3.98 -12.02 -12.98
N TYR A 61 4.80 -11.95 -11.94
CA TYR A 61 4.35 -11.57 -10.61
C TYR A 61 3.93 -10.09 -10.57
N PRO A 62 2.72 -9.75 -10.08
CA PRO A 62 2.22 -8.38 -10.14
C PRO A 62 2.89 -7.41 -9.14
N HIS A 63 3.57 -7.91 -8.10
CA HIS A 63 4.02 -7.09 -6.95
C HIS A 63 5.51 -7.23 -6.62
N SER A 64 6.39 -6.92 -7.56
CA SER A 64 7.85 -7.09 -7.41
C SER A 64 8.48 -6.45 -6.16
N ILE A 65 7.82 -5.47 -5.53
CA ILE A 65 8.30 -4.73 -4.35
C ILE A 65 7.33 -4.80 -3.16
N SER A 66 6.54 -5.87 -3.04
CA SER A 66 5.43 -5.98 -2.08
C SER A 66 4.31 -4.98 -2.40
N HIS A 67 3.11 -5.19 -1.86
CA HIS A 67 1.95 -4.32 -2.16
C HIS A 67 0.86 -4.40 -1.10
N VAL A 68 -0.05 -3.43 -1.10
CA VAL A 68 -1.28 -3.48 -0.30
C VAL A 68 -2.49 -3.09 -1.13
N ASN A 69 -3.52 -3.93 -1.11
CA ASN A 69 -4.84 -3.60 -1.61
C ASN A 69 -5.83 -3.50 -0.44
N VAL A 70 -6.94 -2.82 -0.69
CA VAL A 70 -8.10 -2.81 0.18
C VAL A 70 -9.28 -3.48 -0.52
N ARG A 71 -10.09 -4.18 0.25
CA ARG A 71 -11.43 -4.62 -0.14
C ARG A 71 -12.42 -4.03 0.85
N LEU A 72 -13.41 -3.31 0.35
CA LEU A 72 -14.49 -2.75 1.14
C LEU A 72 -15.80 -3.44 0.76
N GLN A 73 -16.52 -3.94 1.76
CA GLN A 73 -17.82 -4.58 1.59
C GLN A 73 -18.79 -3.93 2.58
N CYS A 74 -19.86 -3.30 2.07
CA CYS A 74 -20.90 -2.68 2.89
C CYS A 74 -22.26 -3.34 2.64
N GLY A 75 -22.76 -4.07 3.65
CA GLY A 75 -24.03 -4.79 3.61
C GLY A 75 -24.06 -5.80 2.46
N LYS A 76 -25.10 -5.72 1.61
CA LYS A 76 -25.31 -6.60 0.45
C LYS A 76 -24.72 -6.06 -0.87
N LYS A 77 -24.02 -4.92 -0.85
CA LYS A 77 -23.44 -4.33 -2.06
C LYS A 77 -22.30 -5.22 -2.61
N THR A 78 -21.89 -5.01 -3.85
CA THR A 78 -20.70 -5.69 -4.38
C THR A 78 -19.44 -5.20 -3.66
N SER A 79 -18.55 -6.12 -3.27
CA SER A 79 -17.26 -5.78 -2.69
C SER A 79 -16.44 -4.91 -3.65
N LEU A 80 -15.94 -3.78 -3.18
CA LEU A 80 -15.04 -2.92 -3.94
C LEU A 80 -13.59 -3.27 -3.63
N TYR A 81 -12.84 -3.67 -4.65
CA TYR A 81 -11.39 -3.84 -4.54
C TYR A 81 -10.68 -2.62 -5.10
N ARG A 82 -9.71 -2.10 -4.34
CA ARG A 82 -8.88 -0.95 -4.73
C ARG A 82 -7.44 -1.13 -4.26
N GLY A 83 -6.52 -0.49 -4.96
CA GLY A 83 -5.10 -0.45 -4.59
C GLY A 83 -4.38 0.51 -5.51
N MET A 84 -3.60 1.42 -4.93
CA MET A 84 -2.86 2.42 -5.69
C MET A 84 -1.69 1.76 -6.43
N THR A 85 -1.62 1.95 -7.74
CA THR A 85 -0.48 1.53 -8.58
C THR A 85 -0.09 2.63 -9.55
N SER A 86 1.12 2.55 -10.07
CA SER A 86 1.55 3.38 -11.20
C SER A 86 0.91 2.90 -12.51
N LYS A 87 0.64 3.84 -13.42
CA LYS A 87 0.37 3.56 -14.84
C LYS A 87 1.64 3.20 -15.60
N LYS A 88 2.81 3.54 -15.05
CA LYS A 88 4.10 3.24 -15.64
C LYS A 88 4.42 1.75 -15.46
N SER A 89 4.90 1.11 -16.52
CA SER A 89 5.27 -0.31 -16.47
C SER A 89 6.57 -0.50 -15.67
N ASN A 90 6.75 -1.70 -15.10
CA ASN A 90 8.00 -2.08 -14.43
C ASN A 90 9.22 -1.91 -15.35
N PHE A 91 9.07 -2.23 -16.64
CA PHE A 91 10.12 -2.01 -17.64
C PHE A 91 10.48 -0.53 -17.77
N SER A 92 9.50 0.36 -17.78
CA SER A 92 9.74 1.79 -17.89
C SER A 92 10.39 2.36 -16.63
N TYR A 93 10.09 1.86 -15.42
CA TYR A 93 10.86 2.20 -14.21
C TYR A 93 12.31 1.70 -14.27
N ALA A 94 12.51 0.47 -14.72
CA ALA A 94 13.84 -0.08 -14.91
C ALA A 94 14.63 0.72 -15.97
N TRP A 95 13.96 1.17 -17.03
CA TRP A 95 14.54 1.98 -18.09
C TRP A 95 14.95 3.38 -17.59
N ASP A 96 14.06 4.08 -16.90
CA ASP A 96 14.36 5.35 -16.23
C ASP A 96 15.58 5.24 -15.31
N PHE A 97 15.63 4.17 -14.52
CA PHE A 97 16.72 3.95 -13.58
C PHE A 97 18.03 3.64 -14.30
N VAL A 98 18.02 2.65 -15.20
CA VAL A 98 19.23 2.09 -15.83
C VAL A 98 19.77 2.96 -16.97
N ILE A 99 18.89 3.56 -17.76
CA ILE A 99 19.23 4.25 -19.02
C ILE A 99 19.14 5.77 -18.87
N GLU A 100 18.05 6.29 -18.31
CA GLU A 100 17.91 7.74 -18.08
C GLU A 100 18.74 8.22 -16.87
N GLY A 101 19.35 7.29 -16.12
CA GLY A 101 20.19 7.60 -14.97
C GLY A 101 19.43 8.19 -13.79
N LYS A 102 18.09 8.06 -13.77
CA LYS A 102 17.30 8.43 -12.57
C LYS A 102 17.77 7.56 -11.41
N ALA A 103 18.04 8.20 -10.28
CA ALA A 103 18.59 7.53 -9.13
C ALA A 103 17.44 7.05 -8.25
N LEU A 104 17.56 7.21 -6.93
CA LEU A 104 16.52 6.84 -5.97
C LEU A 104 15.54 7.99 -5.69
N ASP A 105 15.52 9.01 -6.54
CA ASP A 105 14.54 10.10 -6.52
C ASP A 105 13.09 9.61 -6.75
N THR A 106 12.93 8.43 -7.34
CA THR A 106 11.64 7.71 -7.45
C THR A 106 10.95 7.48 -6.11
N PHE A 107 11.68 7.54 -4.98
CA PHE A 107 11.09 7.51 -3.64
C PHE A 107 10.32 8.79 -3.29
N LEU A 108 10.62 9.91 -3.93
CA LEU A 108 10.13 11.23 -3.52
C LEU A 108 9.11 11.81 -4.49
N ILE A 109 9.23 11.46 -5.77
CA ILE A 109 8.42 12.04 -6.83
C ILE A 109 7.10 11.31 -6.97
N ASN A 110 6.06 12.09 -7.31
CA ASN A 110 4.79 11.53 -7.72
C ASN A 110 4.89 11.07 -9.18
N VAL A 111 4.12 10.04 -9.52
CA VAL A 111 3.98 9.54 -10.89
C VAL A 111 2.51 9.35 -11.24
N LYS A 112 2.22 9.19 -12.54
CA LYS A 112 0.84 8.90 -12.98
C LYS A 112 0.32 7.62 -12.32
N GLY A 113 -0.68 7.77 -11.47
CA GLY A 113 -1.34 6.67 -10.76
C GLY A 113 -2.58 6.15 -11.45
N ARG A 114 -3.06 5.02 -10.94
CA ARG A 114 -4.41 4.50 -11.11
C ARG A 114 -4.74 3.56 -9.95
N PHE A 115 -5.99 3.12 -9.88
CA PHE A 115 -6.32 1.91 -9.14
C PHE A 115 -6.07 0.65 -9.98
N TYR A 116 -5.70 -0.43 -9.30
CA TYR A 116 -5.98 -1.76 -9.80
C TYR A 116 -7.49 -1.95 -9.97
N THR A 117 -7.88 -2.58 -11.06
CA THR A 117 -9.26 -3.01 -11.29
C THR A 117 -9.58 -4.24 -10.44
N GLU A 118 -10.86 -4.43 -10.13
CA GLU A 118 -11.31 -5.65 -9.44
C GLU A 118 -10.96 -6.91 -10.22
N LYS A 119 -11.10 -6.88 -11.55
CA LYS A 119 -10.72 -8.00 -12.43
C LYS A 119 -9.24 -8.34 -12.31
N GLU A 120 -8.35 -7.34 -12.30
CA GLU A 120 -6.92 -7.58 -12.06
C GLU A 120 -6.74 -8.30 -10.74
N ILE A 121 -7.21 -7.71 -9.62
CA ILE A 121 -7.00 -8.25 -8.27
C ILE A 121 -7.51 -9.69 -8.16
N ARG A 122 -8.75 -9.94 -8.59
CA ARG A 122 -9.36 -11.27 -8.52
C ARG A 122 -8.68 -12.31 -9.41
N THR A 123 -8.01 -11.89 -10.48
CA THR A 123 -7.30 -12.81 -11.38
C THR A 123 -6.10 -13.45 -10.71
N TRP A 124 -5.34 -12.71 -9.90
CA TRP A 124 -4.09 -13.21 -9.32
C TRP A 124 -4.22 -13.55 -7.83
N LEU A 125 -5.15 -12.94 -7.09
CA LEU A 125 -5.32 -13.14 -5.65
C LEU A 125 -5.44 -14.62 -5.24
N PRO A 126 -6.26 -15.47 -5.89
CA PRO A 126 -6.38 -16.88 -5.50
C PRO A 126 -5.05 -17.64 -5.60
N THR A 127 -4.32 -17.46 -6.69
CA THR A 127 -3.00 -18.10 -6.88
C THR A 127 -2.00 -17.60 -5.84
N LEU A 128 -1.98 -16.29 -5.55
CA LEU A 128 -1.05 -15.74 -4.57
C LEU A 128 -1.37 -16.22 -3.14
N LYS A 129 -2.66 -16.33 -2.79
CA LYS A 129 -3.11 -16.90 -1.52
C LYS A 129 -2.65 -18.35 -1.38
N ALA A 130 -2.90 -19.18 -2.40
CA ALA A 130 -2.53 -20.58 -2.40
C ALA A 130 -1.01 -20.82 -2.32
N GLN A 131 -0.21 -19.84 -2.74
CA GLN A 131 1.26 -19.90 -2.71
C GLN A 131 1.90 -19.19 -1.51
N GLY A 132 1.09 -18.66 -0.58
CA GLY A 132 1.63 -17.99 0.63
C GLY A 132 2.27 -16.63 0.35
N TYR A 133 1.84 -15.94 -0.69
CA TYR A 133 2.24 -14.55 -0.97
C TYR A 133 1.29 -13.52 -0.37
N VAL A 134 0.20 -13.96 0.27
CA VAL A 134 -0.88 -13.07 0.76
C VAL A 134 -1.15 -13.30 2.23
N ARG A 135 -1.21 -12.22 2.99
CA ARG A 135 -1.80 -12.17 4.34
C ARG A 135 -2.83 -11.06 4.36
N SER A 136 -3.81 -11.13 5.25
CA SER A 136 -4.78 -10.04 5.38
C SER A 136 -5.18 -9.75 6.83
N LEU A 137 -5.64 -8.52 7.00
CA LEU A 137 -6.32 -8.01 8.18
C LEU A 137 -7.74 -7.63 7.76
N LYS A 138 -8.72 -8.34 8.31
CA LYS A 138 -10.14 -8.01 8.18
C LYS A 138 -10.56 -7.18 9.37
N VAL A 139 -11.23 -6.07 9.12
CA VAL A 139 -11.80 -5.19 10.13
C VAL A 139 -13.32 -5.26 9.99
N LEU A 140 -14.01 -5.73 11.03
CA LEU A 140 -15.47 -5.74 11.09
C LEU A 140 -15.94 -4.34 11.45
N LEU A 141 -16.81 -3.79 10.61
CA LEU A 141 -17.31 -2.43 10.73
C LEU A 141 -18.78 -2.41 11.14
N ASN A 142 -19.21 -1.36 11.81
CA ASN A 142 -20.63 -1.00 11.87
C ASN A 142 -21.06 -0.25 10.59
N GLU A 143 -22.36 -0.01 10.44
CA GLU A 143 -22.91 0.61 9.23
C GLU A 143 -22.34 2.02 8.97
N SER A 144 -22.24 2.83 10.03
CA SER A 144 -21.74 4.21 9.92
C SER A 144 -20.25 4.28 9.58
N GLN A 145 -19.43 3.37 10.10
CA GLN A 145 -18.03 3.20 9.71
C GLN A 145 -17.91 2.81 8.24
N CYS A 146 -18.72 1.86 7.77
CA CYS A 146 -18.69 1.43 6.37
C CYS A 146 -19.09 2.56 5.41
N SER A 147 -20.18 3.28 5.73
CA SER A 147 -20.61 4.47 4.97
C SER A 147 -19.53 5.55 4.95
N ARG A 148 -18.81 5.74 6.06
CA ARG A 148 -17.67 6.67 6.13
C ARG A 148 -16.52 6.26 5.20
N ALA A 149 -16.16 4.98 5.16
CA ALA A 149 -15.16 4.45 4.24
C ALA A 149 -15.59 4.57 2.76
N GLU A 150 -16.86 4.30 2.43
CA GLU A 150 -17.40 4.51 1.08
C GLU A 150 -17.29 5.98 0.66
N ARG A 151 -17.72 6.91 1.52
CA ARG A 151 -17.63 8.36 1.25
C ARG A 151 -16.20 8.83 1.06
N TYR A 152 -15.25 8.31 1.85
CA TYR A 152 -13.84 8.61 1.68
C TYR A 152 -13.33 8.17 0.31
N LEU A 153 -13.62 6.92 -0.09
CA LEU A 153 -13.20 6.41 -1.41
C LEU A 153 -13.80 7.23 -2.55
N SER A 154 -15.10 7.53 -2.50
CA SER A 154 -15.76 8.35 -3.52
C SER A 154 -15.15 9.75 -3.61
N LEU A 155 -14.83 10.37 -2.47
CA LEU A 155 -14.20 11.70 -2.47
C LEU A 155 -12.77 11.64 -3.01
N TYR A 156 -12.00 10.60 -2.66
CA TYR A 156 -10.66 10.35 -3.20
C TYR A 156 -10.69 10.23 -4.73
N GLU A 157 -11.67 9.50 -5.28
CA GLU A 157 -11.88 9.34 -6.72
C GLU A 157 -12.32 10.65 -7.40
N ASN A 158 -13.25 11.38 -6.80
CA ASN A 158 -13.79 12.63 -7.34
C ASN A 158 -12.74 13.75 -7.38
N LEU A 159 -11.81 13.77 -6.42
CA LEU A 159 -10.67 14.68 -6.41
C LEU A 159 -9.60 14.29 -7.43
N GLY A 160 -9.65 13.08 -8.00
CA GLY A 160 -8.64 12.61 -8.95
C GLY A 160 -7.34 12.13 -8.28
N LEU A 161 -7.34 11.90 -6.96
CA LEU A 161 -6.16 11.46 -6.20
C LEU A 161 -5.64 10.07 -6.63
N GLN A 162 -6.51 9.23 -7.17
CA GLN A 162 -6.16 7.95 -7.80
C GLN A 162 -5.21 8.12 -8.99
N ASN A 163 -5.14 9.31 -9.60
CA ASN A 163 -4.23 9.61 -10.70
C ASN A 163 -2.83 10.02 -10.22
N ILE A 164 -2.58 10.02 -8.91
CA ILE A 164 -1.33 10.42 -8.28
C ILE A 164 -0.80 9.23 -7.46
N TYR A 165 0.07 8.41 -8.07
CA TYR A 165 0.81 7.41 -7.30
C TYR A 165 1.96 8.14 -6.62
N GLY A 166 1.78 8.36 -5.31
CA GLY A 166 2.65 9.21 -4.52
C GLY A 166 3.99 8.56 -4.24
N GLY A 167 5.03 9.38 -4.08
CA GLY A 167 6.28 8.94 -3.49
C GLY A 167 6.07 8.38 -2.07
N LEU A 168 7.10 7.77 -1.49
CA LEU A 168 7.05 7.15 -0.15
C LEU A 168 6.65 8.15 0.95
N ARG A 169 6.88 9.45 0.73
CA ARG A 169 6.53 10.53 1.67
C ARG A 169 5.10 11.09 1.50
N SER A 170 4.33 10.60 0.51
CA SER A 170 3.02 11.18 0.19
C SER A 170 1.97 10.86 1.24
N LEU A 171 1.25 11.90 1.67
CA LEU A 171 0.19 11.78 2.68
C LEU A 171 -1.21 11.88 2.04
N PRO A 172 -1.99 10.78 1.97
CA PRO A 172 -3.30 10.75 1.31
C PRO A 172 -4.30 11.75 1.89
N LEU A 173 -4.35 11.89 3.22
CA LEU A 173 -5.28 12.80 3.91
C LEU A 173 -4.91 14.28 3.78
N GLN A 174 -3.80 14.58 3.11
CA GLN A 174 -3.39 15.93 2.72
C GLN A 174 -3.57 16.20 1.23
N GLY A 175 -4.11 15.23 0.46
CA GLY A 175 -4.37 15.40 -0.97
C GLY A 175 -3.12 15.25 -1.85
N GLU A 176 -2.06 14.60 -1.35
CA GLU A 176 -0.80 14.43 -2.11
C GLU A 176 -0.80 13.23 -3.06
N GLY A 177 -1.91 12.48 -3.11
CA GLY A 177 -1.94 11.11 -3.63
C GLY A 177 -1.42 10.11 -2.60
N ALA A 178 -1.11 8.89 -3.04
CA ALA A 178 -0.56 7.88 -2.15
C ALA A 178 0.15 6.74 -2.89
N GLY A 179 1.15 6.15 -2.21
CA GLY A 179 1.57 4.79 -2.49
C GLY A 179 0.56 3.75 -1.97
N CYS A 180 0.77 2.48 -2.28
CA CYS A 180 -0.18 1.40 -1.95
C CYS A 180 -0.46 1.25 -0.45
N ALA A 181 0.57 1.20 0.40
CA ALA A 181 0.42 1.07 1.85
C ALA A 181 -0.22 2.32 2.47
N ALA A 182 0.23 3.53 2.08
CA ALA A 182 -0.33 4.78 2.59
C ALA A 182 -1.83 4.90 2.27
N PHE A 183 -2.24 4.51 1.07
CA PHE A 183 -3.65 4.46 0.68
C PHE A 183 -4.44 3.46 1.54
N ALA A 184 -3.88 2.30 1.87
CA ALA A 184 -4.56 1.33 2.72
C ALA A 184 -4.67 1.82 4.17
N VAL A 185 -3.60 2.41 4.70
CA VAL A 185 -3.55 2.97 6.06
C VAL A 185 -4.53 4.13 6.22
N SER A 186 -4.76 4.94 5.20
CA SER A 186 -5.68 6.07 5.30
C SER A 186 -7.12 5.65 5.62
N PHE A 187 -7.55 4.44 5.23
CA PHE A 187 -8.84 3.89 5.65
C PHE A 187 -8.88 3.61 7.16
N LEU A 188 -7.80 3.12 7.75
CA LEU A 188 -7.73 2.94 9.20
C LEU A 188 -7.71 4.30 9.91
N GLN A 189 -6.97 5.27 9.38
CA GLN A 189 -6.89 6.62 9.95
C GLN A 189 -8.23 7.35 9.94
N ILE A 190 -8.96 7.35 8.82
CA ILE A 190 -10.27 8.03 8.77
C ILE A 190 -11.31 7.35 9.67
N LEU A 191 -11.10 6.10 10.05
CA LEU A 191 -11.95 5.36 10.99
C LEU A 191 -11.47 5.45 12.45
N ASP A 192 -10.34 6.12 12.72
CA ASP A 192 -9.68 6.15 14.04
C ASP A 192 -9.33 4.74 14.56
N LEU A 193 -8.95 3.85 13.64
CA LEU A 193 -8.55 2.46 13.88
C LEU A 193 -7.07 2.26 13.55
N PHE A 194 -6.24 3.23 13.91
CA PHE A 194 -4.80 3.19 13.61
C PHE A 194 -3.96 3.59 14.83
N PRO A 195 -3.89 2.72 15.85
CA PRO A 195 -3.13 2.99 17.06
C PRO A 195 -1.62 3.12 16.77
N SER A 196 -0.92 3.83 17.65
CA SER A 196 0.52 4.10 17.57
C SER A 196 1.37 2.85 17.34
N GLU A 197 0.98 1.73 17.94
CA GLU A 197 1.69 0.46 17.89
C GLU A 197 1.69 -0.13 16.48
N LEU A 198 0.57 0.01 15.74
CA LEU A 198 0.54 -0.35 14.33
C LEU A 198 1.39 0.58 13.50
N ASP A 199 1.31 1.89 13.77
CA ASP A 199 2.09 2.90 13.06
C ASP A 199 3.60 2.64 13.19
N GLU A 200 4.09 2.44 14.40
CA GLU A 200 5.49 2.15 14.70
C GLU A 200 5.97 0.84 14.05
N TYR A 201 5.15 -0.22 14.12
CA TYR A 201 5.55 -1.50 13.55
C TYR A 201 5.55 -1.47 12.02
N TRP A 202 4.51 -0.89 11.40
CA TRP A 202 4.33 -0.90 9.95
C TRP A 202 5.27 0.06 9.24
N LYS A 203 5.76 1.09 9.94
CA LYS A 203 6.67 2.07 9.35
C LYS A 203 8.09 1.56 9.16
N ARG A 204 8.74 2.05 8.12
CA ARG A 204 10.19 2.01 7.94
C ARG A 204 10.71 3.44 7.91
N ARG A 205 11.75 3.68 8.69
CA ARG A 205 12.49 4.94 8.67
C ARG A 205 13.84 4.73 7.98
N LEU A 206 14.14 5.55 6.98
CA LEU A 206 15.41 5.59 6.28
C LEU A 206 16.01 7.00 6.33
N TYR A 207 17.31 7.06 6.57
CA TYR A 207 18.11 8.27 6.48
C TYR A 207 18.77 8.26 5.10
N VAL A 208 18.13 8.90 4.13
CA VAL A 208 18.56 8.87 2.73
C VAL A 208 19.63 9.94 2.50
N PRO A 209 20.88 9.55 2.14
CA PRO A 209 21.92 10.52 1.84
C PRO A 209 21.52 11.45 0.69
N LEU A 210 21.78 12.76 0.82
CA LEU A 210 21.44 13.71 -0.25
C LEU A 210 22.18 13.42 -1.56
N GLU A 211 23.39 12.88 -1.47
CA GLU A 211 24.23 12.58 -2.64
C GLU A 211 23.67 11.49 -3.56
N ILE A 212 22.70 10.70 -3.12
CA ILE A 212 22.06 9.65 -3.93
C ILE A 212 20.73 10.09 -4.57
N LEU A 213 20.33 11.33 -4.34
CA LEU A 213 19.13 11.93 -4.88
C LEU A 213 19.51 12.92 -5.99
N SER A 214 18.73 12.90 -7.06
CA SER A 214 18.78 13.94 -8.08
C SER A 214 17.79 15.05 -7.72
N THR A 215 18.15 16.29 -8.00
CA THR A 215 17.30 17.48 -7.96
C THR A 215 17.22 18.09 -9.36
N GLN A 216 16.46 19.17 -9.54
CA GLN A 216 16.46 19.90 -10.82
C GLN A 216 17.84 20.47 -11.17
N GLU A 217 18.59 20.86 -10.15
CA GLU A 217 19.86 21.59 -10.26
C GLU A 217 21.06 20.64 -10.26
N ARG A 218 20.88 19.39 -9.80
CA ARG A 218 22.00 18.47 -9.55
C ARG A 218 21.63 17.02 -9.82
N SER A 219 22.52 16.31 -10.50
CA SER A 219 22.44 14.85 -10.64
C SER A 219 22.96 14.12 -9.41
N ALA A 220 22.37 12.96 -9.11
CA ALA A 220 22.88 12.05 -8.08
C ALA A 220 24.32 11.60 -8.37
N ARG A 221 25.10 11.41 -7.31
CA ARG A 221 26.50 10.95 -7.37
C ARG A 221 26.62 9.52 -7.88
N ILE A 222 25.63 8.68 -7.57
CA ILE A 222 25.62 7.25 -7.89
C ILE A 222 24.40 6.97 -8.76
N GLY A 223 24.64 6.65 -10.03
CA GLY A 223 23.62 6.14 -10.95
C GLY A 223 23.40 4.62 -10.81
N ALA A 224 22.43 4.10 -11.57
CA ALA A 224 22.01 2.68 -11.52
C ALA A 224 23.14 1.66 -11.65
N ILE A 225 24.07 1.85 -12.59
CA ILE A 225 25.21 0.94 -12.78
C ILE A 225 26.12 0.93 -11.54
N GLY A 226 26.26 2.08 -10.86
CA GLY A 226 26.99 2.19 -9.60
C GLY A 226 26.38 1.32 -8.52
N TYR A 227 25.05 1.34 -8.37
CA TYR A 227 24.34 0.45 -7.45
C TYR A 227 24.50 -1.02 -7.84
N MET A 228 24.39 -1.38 -9.11
CA MET A 228 24.56 -2.77 -9.52
C MET A 228 25.98 -3.30 -9.25
N ARG A 229 26.99 -2.42 -9.30
CA ARG A 229 28.40 -2.74 -9.01
C ARG A 229 28.79 -2.63 -7.53
N GLY A 230 27.84 -2.32 -6.63
CA GLY A 230 28.14 -2.21 -5.20
C GLY A 230 28.99 -0.99 -4.82
N LYS A 231 28.96 0.08 -5.63
CA LYS A 231 29.66 1.34 -5.33
C LYS A 231 28.93 2.21 -4.31
N ASP A 232 27.84 1.70 -3.74
CA ASP A 232 27.04 2.38 -2.73
C ASP A 232 27.64 2.27 -1.33
N ARG A 233 27.08 3.05 -0.41
CA ARG A 233 27.41 3.02 1.02
C ARG A 233 26.18 2.69 1.85
N TRP A 234 26.36 2.46 3.14
CA TRP A 234 25.26 2.39 4.10
C TRP A 234 24.39 3.66 4.04
N TRP A 235 23.13 3.51 4.43
CA TRP A 235 22.26 4.67 4.67
C TRP A 235 22.94 5.68 5.59
N ALA A 236 22.53 6.94 5.47
CA ALA A 236 23.15 8.00 6.24
C ALA A 236 22.93 7.78 7.75
N GLN A 237 23.89 8.20 8.57
CA GLN A 237 23.68 8.33 10.00
C GLN A 237 22.89 9.61 10.31
N PRO A 238 22.21 9.71 11.49
CA PRO A 238 21.51 10.92 11.88
C PRO A 238 22.38 12.19 11.92
N SER A 239 23.70 12.05 12.07
CA SER A 239 24.66 13.17 12.05
C SER A 239 25.11 13.60 10.64
N GLU A 240 24.89 12.78 9.61
CA GLU A 240 25.26 13.09 8.23
C GLU A 240 24.18 13.94 7.53
N LYS A 241 24.49 14.56 6.39
CA LYS A 241 23.49 15.25 5.58
C LYS A 241 22.53 14.25 4.91
N HIS A 242 21.26 14.28 5.29
CA HIS A 242 20.24 13.34 4.83
C HIS A 242 18.84 13.95 4.80
N ILE A 243 17.92 13.28 4.08
CA ILE A 243 16.48 13.39 4.33
C ILE A 243 15.98 12.15 5.09
N ILE A 244 14.88 12.30 5.82
CA ILE A 244 14.22 11.18 6.48
C ILE A 244 13.05 10.75 5.61
N LEU A 245 13.04 9.47 5.23
CA LEU A 245 11.85 8.82 4.68
C LEU A 245 11.23 7.97 5.77
N ASP A 246 9.99 8.31 6.11
CA ASP A 246 9.18 7.57 7.05
C ASP A 246 7.90 7.16 6.31
N PHE A 247 7.72 5.86 6.09
CA PHE A 247 6.66 5.33 5.24
C PHE A 247 6.20 3.96 5.71
N TRP A 248 4.94 3.64 5.46
CA TRP A 248 4.40 2.31 5.73
C TRP A 248 4.93 1.30 4.72
N ASP A 249 5.56 0.24 5.21
CA ASP A 249 6.21 -0.80 4.42
C ASP A 249 5.30 -2.04 4.32
N PRO A 250 4.80 -2.38 3.12
CA PRO A 250 3.94 -3.56 2.92
C PRO A 250 4.57 -4.87 3.43
N GLU A 251 5.90 -5.02 3.36
CA GLU A 251 6.59 -6.22 3.86
C GLU A 251 6.52 -6.29 5.39
N ARG A 252 6.65 -5.16 6.09
CA ARG A 252 6.45 -5.10 7.54
C ARG A 252 5.00 -5.38 7.92
N MET A 253 4.03 -4.90 7.15
CA MET A 253 2.61 -5.22 7.36
C MET A 253 2.32 -6.72 7.20
N PHE A 254 2.93 -7.34 6.18
CA PHE A 254 2.86 -8.80 5.98
C PHE A 254 3.47 -9.57 7.15
N GLN A 255 4.66 -9.16 7.61
CA GLN A 255 5.37 -9.80 8.73
C GLN A 255 4.67 -9.58 10.07
N TRP A 256 4.09 -8.40 10.29
CA TRP A 256 3.29 -8.08 11.48
C TRP A 256 2.18 -9.11 11.67
N GLN A 257 1.42 -9.39 10.61
CA GLN A 257 0.33 -10.35 10.65
C GLN A 257 0.84 -11.75 11.04
N ALA A 258 1.98 -12.16 10.48
CA ALA A 258 2.61 -13.43 10.82
C ALA A 258 3.02 -13.49 12.30
N GLN A 259 3.58 -12.41 12.84
CA GLN A 259 3.96 -12.31 14.25
C GLN A 259 2.73 -12.40 15.17
N MET A 260 1.66 -11.66 14.88
CA MET A 260 0.43 -11.69 15.66
C MET A 260 -0.17 -13.11 15.70
N LEU A 261 -0.21 -13.80 14.55
CA LEU A 261 -0.70 -15.17 14.48
C LEU A 261 0.26 -16.22 15.06
N SER A 262 1.54 -15.90 15.26
CA SER A 262 2.43 -16.77 16.04
C SER A 262 2.12 -16.72 17.55
N GLN A 263 1.40 -15.69 18.00
CA GLN A 263 1.06 -15.43 19.40
C GLN A 263 -0.45 -15.40 19.63
N LYS A 264 -1.21 -16.32 19.01
CA LYS A 264 -2.69 -16.35 19.07
C LYS A 264 -3.27 -16.20 20.48
N ALA A 265 -2.66 -16.84 21.47
CA ALA A 265 -3.11 -16.79 22.86
C ALA A 265 -2.98 -15.41 23.52
N LYS A 266 -2.20 -14.49 22.92
CA LYS A 266 -1.95 -13.12 23.40
C LYS A 266 -2.63 -12.07 22.54
N LEU A 267 -3.50 -12.46 21.59
CA LEU A 267 -4.22 -11.48 20.80
C LEU A 267 -5.10 -10.61 21.71
N PRO A 268 -5.18 -9.29 21.46
CA PRO A 268 -6.12 -8.43 22.17
C PRO A 268 -7.55 -8.95 22.06
N VAL A 269 -8.41 -8.66 23.04
CA VAL A 269 -9.80 -9.17 23.09
C VAL A 269 -10.63 -8.79 21.85
N TYR A 270 -10.33 -7.65 21.23
CA TYR A 270 -10.98 -7.18 20.00
C TYR A 270 -10.38 -7.77 18.72
N MET A 271 -9.37 -8.63 18.82
CA MET A 271 -8.74 -9.33 17.70
C MET A 271 -8.92 -10.84 17.85
N SER A 272 -9.24 -11.47 16.74
CA SER A 272 -9.32 -12.92 16.59
C SER A 272 -8.69 -13.34 15.27
N TRP A 273 -8.82 -14.61 14.93
CA TRP A 273 -8.33 -15.16 13.67
C TRP A 273 -9.36 -16.14 13.11
N GLU A 274 -9.34 -16.29 11.80
CA GLU A 274 -10.19 -17.25 11.09
C GLU A 274 -9.43 -17.85 9.90
N GLN A 275 -9.90 -18.99 9.40
CA GLN A 275 -9.38 -19.55 8.16
C GLN A 275 -9.69 -18.59 7.00
N ASP A 276 -8.70 -18.29 6.17
CA ASP A 276 -8.88 -17.47 4.96
C ASP A 276 -9.07 -18.40 3.75
N PRO A 277 -10.26 -18.47 3.14
CA PRO A 277 -10.53 -19.43 2.08
C PRO A 277 -9.53 -19.34 0.92
N GLY A 278 -8.93 -20.49 0.59
CA GLY A 278 -7.93 -20.61 -0.48
C GLY A 278 -6.55 -20.06 -0.13
N ASN A 279 -6.34 -19.58 1.10
CA ASN A 279 -5.05 -19.12 1.58
C ASN A 279 -4.39 -20.19 2.46
N VAL A 280 -3.07 -20.31 2.35
CA VAL A 280 -2.27 -21.18 3.23
C VAL A 280 -2.11 -20.56 4.63
N PHE A 281 -2.37 -19.27 4.77
CA PHE A 281 -2.36 -18.56 6.05
C PHE A 281 -3.76 -18.22 6.51
N GLU A 282 -3.94 -18.22 7.83
CA GLU A 282 -5.13 -17.66 8.46
C GLU A 282 -5.15 -16.14 8.32
N ARG A 283 -6.34 -15.56 8.48
CA ARG A 283 -6.57 -14.12 8.46
C ARG A 283 -6.79 -13.61 9.89
N LEU A 284 -6.23 -12.43 10.18
CA LEU A 284 -6.56 -11.70 11.41
C LEU A 284 -7.88 -10.98 11.22
N VAL A 285 -8.70 -10.99 12.28
CA VAL A 285 -9.97 -10.28 12.33
C VAL A 285 -9.92 -9.28 13.49
N TRP A 286 -10.17 -8.02 13.22
CA TRP A 286 -10.35 -6.97 14.21
C TRP A 286 -11.83 -6.60 14.26
N ASP A 287 -12.49 -6.88 15.39
CA ASP A 287 -13.85 -6.43 15.64
C ASP A 287 -13.87 -4.97 16.08
N ALA A 288 -14.14 -4.06 15.14
CA ALA A 288 -14.24 -2.62 15.41
C ALA A 288 -15.68 -2.12 15.49
N ARG A 289 -16.68 -3.02 15.53
CA ARG A 289 -18.10 -2.63 15.48
C ARG A 289 -18.54 -1.78 16.66
N SER A 290 -17.92 -1.97 17.83
CA SER A 290 -18.17 -1.21 19.06
C SER A 290 -17.45 0.14 19.10
N TYR A 291 -16.54 0.43 18.16
CA TYR A 291 -15.79 1.68 18.14
C TYR A 291 -16.69 2.82 17.60
N PRO A 292 -16.60 4.03 18.17
CA PRO A 292 -17.35 5.17 17.65
C PRO A 292 -16.89 5.53 16.24
N THR A 293 -17.81 5.97 15.40
CA THR A 293 -17.47 6.47 14.06
C THR A 293 -17.03 7.92 14.16
N PRO A 294 -15.80 8.26 13.71
CA PRO A 294 -15.36 9.65 13.73
C PRO A 294 -16.25 10.55 12.86
N MET A 295 -16.54 11.74 13.38
CA MET A 295 -17.31 12.77 12.66
C MET A 295 -16.42 13.85 12.04
N THR A 296 -15.11 13.74 12.22
CA THR A 296 -14.12 14.68 11.67
C THR A 296 -14.07 14.63 10.14
N TYR A 297 -13.65 15.73 9.52
CA TYR A 297 -13.37 15.78 8.07
C TYR A 297 -12.22 14.83 7.71
N PHE A 298 -12.27 14.25 6.51
CA PHE A 298 -11.22 13.34 6.03
C PHE A 298 -9.91 14.05 5.76
N PHE A 299 -10.00 15.21 5.09
CA PHE A 299 -8.85 15.97 4.65
C PHE A 299 -8.59 17.13 5.60
N GLN A 300 -7.31 17.40 5.87
CA GLN A 300 -6.89 18.44 6.81
C GLN A 300 -7.16 19.87 6.29
N PHE A 301 -7.32 20.03 4.97
CA PHE A 301 -7.46 21.34 4.33
C PHE A 301 -8.91 21.66 3.95
N ARG A 302 -9.25 22.96 3.98
CA ARG A 302 -10.50 23.47 3.38
C ARG A 302 -10.52 23.12 1.88
N ARG A 303 -11.71 22.86 1.33
CA ARG A 303 -11.91 22.38 -0.06
C ARG A 303 -11.10 23.15 -1.11
N GLY A 304 -11.11 24.49 -1.09
CA GLY A 304 -10.38 25.29 -2.08
C GLY A 304 -8.86 25.19 -1.98
N ILE A 305 -8.32 24.93 -0.78
CA ILE A 305 -6.88 24.64 -0.59
C ILE A 305 -6.59 23.24 -1.10
N LEU A 306 -7.41 22.25 -0.70
CA LEU A 306 -7.26 20.86 -1.12
C LEU A 306 -7.25 20.73 -2.65
N GLU A 307 -8.20 21.35 -3.36
CA GLU A 307 -8.24 21.30 -4.82
C GLU A 307 -6.99 21.92 -5.47
N LYS A 308 -6.43 22.99 -4.89
CA LYS A 308 -5.15 23.57 -5.34
C LYS A 308 -3.97 22.62 -5.09
N THR A 309 -3.90 22.02 -3.91
CA THR A 309 -2.87 21.03 -3.54
C THR A 309 -2.90 19.85 -4.52
N VAL A 310 -4.08 19.28 -4.75
CA VAL A 310 -4.28 18.18 -5.70
C VAL A 310 -3.85 18.57 -7.11
N ASN A 311 -4.32 19.72 -7.60
CA ASN A 311 -3.95 20.20 -8.93
C ASN A 311 -2.44 20.45 -9.05
N TYR A 312 -1.78 20.95 -8.01
CA TYR A 312 -0.33 21.10 -7.97
C TYR A 312 0.36 19.73 -8.13
N HIS A 313 -0.03 18.73 -7.34
CA HIS A 313 0.58 17.39 -7.42
C HIS A 313 0.28 16.67 -8.73
N ILE A 314 -0.89 16.90 -9.33
CA ILE A 314 -1.17 16.45 -10.68
C ILE A 314 -0.21 17.14 -11.64
N LYS A 315 -0.15 18.48 -11.70
CA LYS A 315 0.69 19.21 -12.67
C LYS A 315 2.18 18.91 -12.54
N ASN A 316 2.67 18.64 -11.32
CA ASN A 316 4.08 18.43 -11.02
C ASN A 316 4.48 16.96 -10.88
N ARG A 317 3.60 16.01 -11.23
CA ARG A 317 3.99 14.60 -11.27
C ARG A 317 5.08 14.39 -12.32
N GLU A 318 6.03 13.49 -12.03
CA GLU A 318 7.15 13.10 -12.90
C GLU A 318 8.28 14.16 -13.01
N ARG A 319 8.14 15.31 -12.34
CA ARG A 319 9.20 16.32 -12.21
C ARG A 319 10.16 15.97 -11.07
N LEU A 320 11.47 16.21 -11.30
CA LEU A 320 12.46 16.23 -10.22
C LEU A 320 12.20 17.41 -9.28
N LEU A 321 12.33 17.16 -7.98
CA LEU A 321 12.18 18.17 -6.95
C LEU A 321 13.36 19.15 -6.97
N THR A 322 13.14 20.40 -6.57
CA THR A 322 14.25 21.33 -6.28
C THR A 322 15.01 20.87 -5.03
N GLN A 323 16.22 21.38 -4.82
CA GLN A 323 16.97 21.09 -3.60
C GLN A 323 16.18 21.47 -2.34
N GLU A 324 15.50 22.60 -2.33
CA GLU A 324 14.63 23.03 -1.23
C GLU A 324 13.50 22.01 -1.02
N GLU A 325 12.80 21.59 -2.07
CA GLU A 325 11.70 20.62 -1.96
C GLU A 325 12.13 19.22 -1.50
N VAL A 326 13.40 18.86 -1.71
CA VAL A 326 14.01 17.64 -1.16
C VAL A 326 14.30 17.82 0.33
N LEU A 327 14.97 18.90 0.70
CA LEU A 327 15.39 19.19 2.08
C LEU A 327 14.22 19.52 3.00
N ASP A 328 13.16 20.09 2.43
CA ASP A 328 12.04 20.59 3.17
C ASP A 328 11.19 19.44 3.75
N ARG A 329 11.18 19.38 5.08
CA ARG A 329 10.35 18.48 5.89
C ARG A 329 8.94 19.03 6.10
N SER A 330 8.64 20.24 5.62
CA SER A 330 7.38 20.94 5.83
C SER A 330 6.19 20.32 5.10
N SER A 331 6.28 19.12 4.53
CA SER A 331 5.08 18.36 4.14
C SER A 331 4.11 18.14 5.31
N GLN A 332 4.49 18.46 6.56
CA GLN A 332 3.55 18.52 7.67
C GLN A 332 2.77 19.85 7.80
N VAL A 333 3.22 20.98 7.21
CA VAL A 333 2.57 22.30 7.37
C VAL A 333 2.57 23.20 6.11
N CYS A 334 3.56 23.12 5.22
CA CYS A 334 3.83 24.14 4.19
C CYS A 334 4.27 23.62 2.81
N ARG A 335 3.70 22.53 2.29
CA ARG A 335 3.76 22.30 0.81
C ARG A 335 2.82 23.18 0.00
N ASN A 336 2.02 24.02 0.65
CA ASN A 336 1.07 24.89 -0.03
C ASN A 336 1.76 26.16 -0.53
N PHE A 337 1.88 26.26 -1.86
CA PHE A 337 2.18 27.48 -2.63
C PHE A 337 1.07 28.55 -2.49
N SER A 338 0.72 28.91 -1.26
CA SER A 338 -0.13 30.05 -0.95
C SER A 338 0.02 30.49 0.51
N VAL A 339 1.23 30.87 0.93
CA VAL A 339 1.55 31.53 2.22
C VAL A 339 1.92 30.57 3.36
N CYS A 340 3.21 30.53 3.68
CA CYS A 340 3.71 30.38 5.04
C CYS A 340 4.65 31.56 5.29
N ARG A 341 4.01 32.71 5.59
CA ARG A 341 4.47 34.11 5.49
C ARG A 341 4.65 34.64 4.07
#